data_AF-A0A8I1S2Z5-F1
#
_entry.id   AF-A0A8I1S2Z5-F1
#
_cell.length_a   1.000
_cell.length_b   1.000
_cell.length_c   1.000
_cell.angle_alpha   90.00
_cell.angle_beta   90.00
_cell.angle_gamma   90.00
#
_symmetry.space_group_name_H-M   'P 1'
#
loop_
_entity.id
_entity.type
_entity.pdbx_description
1 polymer ?
#
loop_
_entity_poly.entity_id
_entity_poly.type
_entity_poly.pdbx_seq_one_letter_code
_entity_poly.pdbx_strand_id
1 'polypeptide(L)'
;MNITAVAQRFGGWWAVHIPEVDGAFTQTRRLDQVADMAAEAVAMILGLDPSTIDVTVEPHTGKDSLIAQAREARDAADRAADEASRVMRQTARELVADGLTVRDVGRVMGVSHQRVSQLVS
;
A
#
# COMPACT_ATOMS: atom_id res chain seq x y z
N MET A 1 -9.95 23.36 3.79
CA MET A 1 -8.84 23.84 2.91
C MET A 1 -7.93 22.65 2.70
N ASN A 2 -7.50 22.37 1.47
CA ASN A 2 -6.66 21.21 1.19
C ASN A 2 -5.23 21.69 0.94
N ILE A 3 -4.25 21.04 1.57
CA ILE A 3 -2.83 21.35 1.41
C ILE A 3 -1.99 20.08 1.25
N THR A 4 -0.79 20.25 0.71
CA THR A 4 0.21 19.19 0.57
C THR A 4 1.37 19.44 1.51
N ALA A 5 1.63 18.52 2.43
CA ALA A 5 2.78 18.56 3.31
C ALA A 5 3.92 17.73 2.71
N VAL A 6 4.88 18.40 2.08
CA VAL A 6 6.08 17.77 1.53
C VAL A 6 7.07 17.53 2.67
N ALA A 7 7.25 16.26 3.05
CA ALA A 7 8.03 15.85 4.21
C ALA A 7 9.36 15.23 3.79
N GLN A 8 10.48 15.92 3.98
CA GLN A 8 11.81 15.42 3.65
C GLN A 8 12.52 14.86 4.88
N ARG A 9 13.03 13.63 4.79
CA ARG A 9 13.80 13.00 5.87
C ARG A 9 15.23 13.55 5.91
N PHE A 10 15.61 14.17 7.02
CA PHE A 10 16.96 14.69 7.24
C PHE A 10 17.34 14.67 8.74
N GLY A 11 18.56 14.21 9.07
CA GLY A 11 19.10 14.33 10.43
C GLY A 11 18.26 13.68 11.55
N GLY A 12 17.45 12.66 11.23
CA GLY A 12 16.53 12.02 12.18
C GLY A 12 15.15 12.69 12.31
N TRP A 13 14.91 13.75 11.54
CA TRP A 13 13.67 14.52 11.49
C TRP A 13 13.00 14.44 10.12
N TRP A 14 11.73 14.77 10.09
CA TRP A 14 10.99 15.16 8.89
C TRP A 14 10.92 16.67 8.89
N ALA A 15 11.59 17.30 7.93
CA ALA A 15 11.38 18.71 7.61
C ALA A 15 10.16 18.80 6.71
N VAL A 16 9.19 19.64 7.06
CA VAL A 16 7.90 19.72 6.39
C VAL A 16 7.73 21.11 5.81
N HIS A 17 7.39 21.15 4.54
CA HIS A 17 7.12 22.34 3.76
C HIS A 17 5.73 22.23 3.14
N ILE A 18 4.96 23.32 3.19
CA ILE A 18 3.63 23.41 2.60
C ILE A 18 3.70 24.39 1.41
N PRO A 19 3.81 23.91 0.16
CA PRO A 19 3.98 24.78 -1.01
C PRO A 19 2.84 25.78 -1.21
N GLU A 20 1.63 25.46 -0.74
CA GLU A 20 0.45 26.31 -0.91
C GLU A 20 0.42 27.52 0.04
N VAL A 21 1.30 27.57 1.05
CA VAL A 21 1.28 28.61 2.10
C VAL A 21 2.70 29.12 2.36
N ASP A 22 2.99 30.33 1.87
CA ASP A 22 4.29 30.97 2.05
C ASP A 22 4.65 31.09 3.54
N GLY A 23 5.87 30.64 3.89
CA GLY A 23 6.37 30.67 5.26
C GLY A 23 5.85 29.53 6.15
N ALA A 24 4.98 28.65 5.66
CA ALA A 24 4.53 27.48 6.40
C ALA A 24 5.58 26.36 6.35
N PHE A 25 6.35 26.27 7.45
CA PHE A 25 7.34 25.23 7.68
C PHE A 25 7.21 24.68 9.09
N THR A 26 7.39 23.37 9.24
CA THR A 26 7.42 22.69 10.54
C THR A 26 8.37 21.49 10.48
N GLN A 27 8.56 20.82 11.62
CA GLN A 27 9.34 19.60 11.68
C GLN A 27 8.85 18.66 12.78
N THR A 28 8.99 17.37 12.53
CA THR A 28 8.66 16.33 13.53
C THR A 28 9.57 15.12 13.40
N ARG A 29 9.70 14.33 14.47
CA ARG A 29 10.51 13.09 14.44
C ARG A 29 9.79 11.96 13.73
N ARG A 30 8.46 11.91 13.82
CA ARG A 30 7.64 10.81 13.31
C ARG A 30 6.77 11.28 12.16
N LEU A 31 6.66 10.44 11.12
CA LEU A 31 5.94 10.80 9.90
C LEU A 31 4.43 10.94 10.14
N ASP A 32 3.87 10.16 11.07
CA ASP A 32 2.45 10.19 11.43
C ASP A 32 2.00 11.51 12.05
N GLN A 33 2.93 12.31 12.59
CA GLN A 33 2.66 13.62 13.15
C GLN A 33 2.67 14.74 12.11
N VAL A 34 3.08 14.47 10.87
CA VAL A 34 3.28 15.51 9.86
C VAL A 34 1.97 16.22 9.51
N ALA A 35 0.86 15.47 9.40
CA ALA A 35 -0.44 16.04 9.06
C ALA A 35 -0.88 17.08 10.10
N ASP A 36 -0.89 16.70 11.38
CA ASP A 36 -1.28 17.58 12.48
C ASP A 36 -0.38 18.81 12.56
N MET A 37 0.95 18.64 12.45
CA MET A 37 1.90 19.74 12.51
C MET A 37 1.79 20.71 11.33
N ALA A 38 1.47 20.21 10.13
CA ALA A 38 1.24 21.04 8.95
C ALA A 38 -0.06 21.84 9.09
N ALA A 39 -1.14 21.21 9.55
CA ALA A 39 -2.42 21.87 9.80
C ALA A 39 -2.26 22.98 10.85
N GLU A 40 -1.59 22.72 11.97
CA GLU A 40 -1.33 23.73 13.00
C GLU A 40 -0.50 24.92 12.47
N ALA A 41 0.57 24.66 11.70
CA ALA A 41 1.41 25.71 11.14
C ALA A 41 0.62 26.62 10.17
N VAL A 42 -0.19 26.02 9.28
CA VAL A 42 -1.01 26.77 8.32
C VAL A 42 -2.13 27.53 9.03
N ALA A 43 -2.79 26.91 10.00
CA ALA A 43 -3.83 27.55 10.80
C ALA A 43 -3.32 28.80 11.51
N MET A 44 -2.11 28.73 12.08
CA MET A 44 -1.46 29.87 12.73
C MET A 44 -1.19 31.03 11.76
N ILE A 45 -0.72 30.73 10.55
CA ILE A 45 -0.37 31.74 9.54
C ILE A 45 -1.63 32.39 8.95
N LEU A 46 -2.65 31.59 8.65
CA LEU A 46 -3.87 32.04 7.96
C LEU A 46 -5.00 32.45 8.92
N GLY A 47 -4.83 32.26 10.23
CA GLY A 47 -5.87 32.52 11.22
C GLY A 47 -7.08 31.60 11.09
N LEU A 48 -6.87 30.35 10.68
CA LEU A 48 -7.91 29.33 10.50
C LEU A 48 -7.95 28.37 11.70
N ASP A 49 -9.02 27.57 11.77
CA ASP A 49 -9.07 26.42 12.68
C ASP A 49 -8.34 25.23 12.03
N PRO A 50 -7.34 24.61 12.71
CA PRO A 50 -6.61 23.45 12.19
C PRO A 50 -7.50 22.30 11.72
N SER A 51 -8.64 22.07 12.37
CA SER A 51 -9.59 21.00 12.02
C SER A 51 -10.28 21.20 10.67
N THR A 52 -10.19 22.41 10.10
CA THR A 52 -10.76 22.73 8.78
C THR A 52 -9.74 22.56 7.65
N ILE A 53 -8.55 22.05 7.95
CA ILE A 53 -7.44 21.86 7.01
C ILE A 53 -7.24 20.36 6.78
N ASP A 54 -7.49 19.91 5.55
CA ASP A 54 -7.21 18.55 5.11
C ASP A 54 -5.79 18.48 4.54
N VAL A 55 -4.96 17.62 5.12
CA VAL A 55 -3.53 17.51 4.77
C VAL A 55 -3.25 16.21 4.03
N THR A 56 -2.69 16.32 2.83
CA THR A 56 -2.06 15.19 2.13
C THR A 56 -0.57 15.19 2.42
N VAL A 57 -0.02 14.09 2.91
CA VAL A 57 1.41 13.98 3.26
C VAL A 57 2.19 13.30 2.15
N GLU A 58 3.23 13.96 1.66
CA GLU A 58 4.16 13.44 0.65
C GLU A 58 5.55 13.21 1.25
N PRO A 59 5.87 11.98 1.70
CA PRO A 59 7.15 11.67 2.29
C PRO A 59 8.25 11.42 1.26
N HIS A 60 9.37 12.12 1.40
CA HIS A 60 10.60 11.94 0.63
C HIS A 60 11.73 11.46 1.53
N THR A 61 12.28 10.29 1.21
CA THR A 61 13.37 9.67 1.98
C THR A 61 14.72 9.78 1.27
N GLY A 62 14.73 10.28 0.03
CA GLY A 62 15.88 10.19 -0.86
C GLY A 62 16.10 8.78 -1.43
N LYS A 63 15.18 7.84 -1.17
CA LYS A 63 15.18 6.46 -1.65
C LYS A 63 13.90 6.12 -2.43
N ASP A 64 13.28 7.14 -3.02
CA ASP A 64 11.96 7.05 -3.62
C ASP A 64 11.93 6.02 -4.77
N SER A 65 13.04 5.87 -5.51
CA SER A 65 13.18 4.82 -6.53
C SER A 65 13.18 3.39 -5.96
N LEU A 66 13.83 3.17 -4.81
CA LEU A 66 13.81 1.86 -4.13
C LEU A 66 12.43 1.56 -3.56
N ILE A 67 11.75 2.57 -3.02
CA ILE A 67 10.37 2.44 -2.53
C ILE A 67 9.43 2.09 -3.68
N ALA A 68 9.58 2.76 -4.84
CA ALA A 68 8.79 2.47 -6.04
C ALA A 68 9.02 1.03 -6.51
N GLN A 69 10.29 0.59 -6.61
CA GLN A 69 10.63 -0.80 -6.96
C GLN A 69 10.04 -1.82 -5.97
N ALA A 70 10.10 -1.53 -4.66
CA ALA A 70 9.53 -2.42 -3.65
C ALA A 70 7.99 -2.53 -3.77
N ARG A 71 7.30 -1.42 -4.07
CA ARG A 71 5.85 -1.42 -4.33
C ARG A 71 5.53 -2.21 -5.59
N GLU A 72 6.24 -1.98 -6.68
CA GLU A 72 6.04 -2.68 -7.95
C GLU A 72 6.25 -4.20 -7.80
N ALA A 73 7.31 -4.60 -7.11
CA ALA A 73 7.59 -6.02 -6.85
C ALA A 73 6.49 -6.67 -6.01
N ARG A 74 5.98 -5.98 -4.99
CA ARG A 74 4.84 -6.47 -4.19
C ARG A 74 3.59 -6.61 -5.04
N ASP A 75 3.24 -5.57 -5.80
CA ASP A 75 2.03 -5.59 -6.63
C ASP A 75 2.12 -6.67 -7.72
N ALA A 76 3.34 -6.94 -8.25
CA ALA A 76 3.58 -8.05 -9.17
C ALA A 76 3.39 -9.42 -8.50
N ALA A 77 3.88 -9.58 -7.27
CA ALA A 77 3.69 -10.80 -6.49
C ALA A 77 2.20 -11.05 -6.17
N ASP A 78 1.47 -10.01 -5.78
CA ASP A 78 0.02 -10.10 -5.51
C ASP A 78 -0.75 -10.53 -6.76
N ARG A 79 -0.49 -9.89 -7.92
CA ARG A 79 -1.09 -10.28 -9.20
C ARG A 79 -0.77 -11.73 -9.58
N ALA A 80 0.47 -12.17 -9.39
CA ALA A 80 0.86 -13.54 -9.69
C ALA A 80 0.17 -14.55 -8.75
N ALA A 81 0.01 -14.22 -7.48
CA ALA A 81 -0.69 -15.06 -6.50
C ALA A 81 -2.19 -15.17 -6.80
N ASP A 82 -2.82 -14.07 -7.20
CA ASP A 82 -4.23 -14.05 -7.62
C ASP A 82 -4.46 -14.91 -8.86
N GLU A 83 -3.60 -14.75 -9.87
CA GLU A 83 -3.66 -15.53 -11.10
C GLU A 83 -3.43 -17.02 -10.85
N ALA A 84 -2.40 -17.37 -10.07
CA ALA A 84 -2.14 -18.74 -9.69
C ALA A 84 -3.35 -19.36 -8.96
N SER A 85 -3.97 -18.61 -8.05
CA SER A 85 -5.16 -19.05 -7.34
C SER A 85 -6.36 -19.28 -8.27
N ARG A 86 -6.55 -18.40 -9.26
CA ARG A 86 -7.61 -18.51 -10.27
C ARG A 86 -7.41 -19.73 -11.15
N VAL A 87 -6.22 -19.89 -11.73
CA VAL A 87 -5.87 -21.00 -12.62
C VAL A 87 -5.95 -22.34 -11.87
N MET A 88 -5.42 -22.42 -10.64
CA MET A 88 -5.52 -23.64 -9.83
C MET A 88 -6.96 -24.07 -9.59
N ARG A 89 -7.86 -23.13 -9.26
CA ARG A 89 -9.29 -23.46 -9.08
C ARG A 89 -9.94 -23.91 -10.37
N GLN A 90 -9.68 -23.20 -11.47
CA GLN A 90 -10.22 -23.54 -12.78
C GLN A 90 -9.79 -24.95 -13.20
N THR A 91 -8.48 -25.23 -13.17
CA THR A 91 -7.93 -26.53 -13.55
C THR A 91 -8.44 -27.66 -12.67
N ALA A 92 -8.51 -27.46 -11.34
CA ALA A 92 -9.05 -28.48 -10.44
C ALA A 92 -10.51 -28.81 -10.76
N ARG A 93 -11.33 -27.80 -11.09
CA ARG A 93 -12.75 -27.98 -11.45
C ARG A 93 -12.91 -28.69 -12.79
N GLU A 94 -12.13 -28.31 -13.80
CA GLU A 94 -12.16 -28.95 -15.12
C GLU A 94 -11.76 -30.43 -15.02
N LEU A 95 -10.67 -30.77 -14.31
CA LEU A 95 -10.24 -32.16 -14.15
C LEU A 95 -11.27 -33.01 -13.40
N VAL A 96 -11.92 -32.47 -12.37
CA VAL A 96 -13.01 -33.18 -11.67
C VAL A 96 -14.23 -33.36 -12.59
N ALA A 97 -14.56 -32.35 -13.41
CA ALA A 97 -15.65 -32.44 -14.38
C ALA A 97 -15.40 -33.51 -15.47
N ASP A 98 -14.13 -33.73 -15.82
CA ASP A 98 -13.70 -34.83 -16.70
C ASP A 98 -13.73 -36.21 -16.03
N GLY A 99 -14.16 -36.29 -14.76
CA GLY A 99 -14.39 -37.54 -14.03
C GLY A 99 -13.21 -38.02 -13.20
N LEU A 100 -12.12 -37.24 -13.08
CA LEU A 100 -11.02 -37.62 -12.20
C LEU A 100 -11.44 -37.51 -10.73
N THR A 101 -10.94 -38.43 -9.91
CA THR A 101 -11.14 -38.35 -8.47
C THR A 101 -10.31 -37.20 -7.89
N VAL A 102 -10.77 -36.58 -6.80
CA VAL A 102 -10.02 -35.54 -6.06
C VAL A 102 -8.58 -35.97 -5.72
N ARG A 103 -8.37 -37.27 -5.48
CA ARG A 103 -7.05 -37.84 -5.18
C ARG A 103 -6.14 -37.84 -6.41
N ASP A 104 -6.67 -38.21 -7.57
CA ASP A 104 -5.92 -38.21 -8.83
C ASP A 104 -5.58 -36.78 -9.26
N VAL A 105 -6.56 -35.87 -9.16
CA VAL A 105 -6.33 -34.43 -9.40
C VAL A 105 -5.22 -33.89 -8.51
N GLY A 106 -5.20 -34.25 -7.23
CA GLY A 106 -4.13 -33.83 -6.31
C GLY A 106 -2.76 -34.34 -6.77
N ARG A 107 -2.69 -35.61 -7.20
CA ARG A 107 -1.45 -36.20 -7.70
C ARG A 107 -0.97 -35.53 -9.00
N VAL A 108 -1.88 -35.23 -9.93
CA VAL A 108 -1.60 -34.57 -11.22
C VAL A 108 -1.15 -33.12 -11.00
N MET A 109 -1.85 -32.37 -10.15
CA MET A 109 -1.57 -30.95 -9.88
C MET A 109 -0.45 -30.73 -8.85
N GLY A 110 0.13 -31.80 -8.29
CA GLY A 110 1.21 -31.70 -7.30
C GLY A 110 0.78 -31.10 -5.95
N VAL A 111 -0.50 -31.23 -5.59
CA VAL A 111 -1.06 -30.72 -4.32
C VAL A 111 -1.77 -31.82 -3.54
N SER A 112 -2.03 -31.60 -2.26
CA SER A 112 -2.77 -32.57 -1.45
C SER A 112 -4.23 -32.69 -1.93
N HIS A 113 -4.84 -33.85 -1.72
CA HIS A 113 -6.26 -34.05 -2.04
C HIS A 113 -7.17 -33.11 -1.23
N GLN A 114 -6.82 -32.77 0.01
CA GLN A 114 -7.56 -31.77 0.79
C GLN A 114 -7.50 -30.38 0.14
N ARG A 115 -6.35 -30.01 -0.44
CA ARG A 115 -6.22 -28.75 -1.18
C ARG A 115 -7.09 -28.76 -2.42
N VAL A 116 -7.16 -29.87 -3.15
CA VAL A 116 -8.09 -30.01 -4.27
C VAL A 116 -9.54 -29.85 -3.81
N SER A 117 -9.94 -30.52 -2.72
CA SER A 117 -11.29 -30.34 -2.15
C SER A 117 -11.59 -28.86 -1.88
N GLN A 118 -10.66 -28.12 -1.27
CA GLN A 118 -10.83 -26.67 -1.03
C GLN A 118 -10.93 -25.84 -2.32
N LEU A 119 -10.26 -26.25 -3.39
CA LEU A 119 -10.26 -25.52 -4.67
C LEU A 119 -11.57 -25.74 -5.46
N VAL A 120 -12.21 -26.89 -5.28
CA VAL A 120 -13.45 -27.26 -5.97
C VAL A 120 -14.72 -27.04 -5.15
N SER A 121 -14.60 -26.85 -3.84
CA SER A 121 -15.66 -26.29 -2.98
C SER A 121 -16.06 -24.88 -3.42
#